data_AF-A0AAC9NAN6-F1
#
_entry.id   AF-A0AAC9NAN6-F1
#
_cell.length_a   1.000
_cell.length_b   1.000
_cell.length_c   1.000
_cell.angle_alpha   90.00
_cell.angle_beta   90.00
_cell.angle_gamma   90.00
#
_symmetry.space_group_name_H-M   'P 1'
#
loop_
_entity.id
_entity.type
_entity.pdbx_description
1 polymer ?
#
loop_
_entity_poly.entity_id
_entity_poly.type
_entity_poly.pdbx_seq_one_letter_code
_entity_poly.pdbx_strand_id
1 'polypeptide(L)'
;MNAAIMENGKLIRITHHLTKRRLQHVRATCKFYCPECRQEVQLKLGEHRVYHFAHIQLTACSLAASGETAYHQAGKARMKAWLIQIGLDPVLEKYVSEVQQRPDVTVTEGDINYAMEFQCANISQQELHKRTEGLKRAGLYPIWIIGANRFKRLSSQLFSFSSIHWGILRQSQKNKLIFYCPIQHRFIHLDQIVVFQPTKICAAITVRPASAYRHLTALLTASSSKDLLHNQWLRCIQQFRQRPPRILSNESKRLRHIFYEHHQTAFPFLPAALFIPLTEAYIFASPVYVWQGYLYDWMIRKKGTGPVTIQRLIKEINRCVQTKEVKLRYANVTIEEIKEVIISYVNGLVKLGFLYMTKEGHYQVTANQKPIRTAAEALKRDAFLFH
;
A
#
# COMPACT_ATOMS: atom_id res chain seq x y z
N MET A 1 -25.11 2.97 -9.45
CA MET A 1 -26.04 2.57 -8.37
C MET A 1 -26.36 1.08 -8.45
N ASN A 2 -26.80 0.45 -7.36
CA ASN A 2 -27.11 -0.99 -7.30
C ASN A 2 -28.62 -1.30 -7.32
N ALA A 3 -29.48 -0.28 -7.41
CA ALA A 3 -30.93 -0.44 -7.50
C ALA A 3 -31.50 0.44 -8.62
N ALA A 4 -32.60 0.02 -9.22
CA ALA A 4 -33.37 0.80 -10.19
C ALA A 4 -34.86 0.39 -10.15
N ILE A 5 -35.74 1.24 -10.64
CA ILE A 5 -37.16 0.92 -10.86
C ILE A 5 -37.28 0.38 -12.29
N MET A 6 -37.88 -0.80 -12.44
CA MET A 6 -38.20 -1.36 -13.74
C MET A 6 -39.41 -0.63 -14.34
N GLU A 7 -39.57 -0.68 -15.66
CA GLU A 7 -40.73 -0.09 -16.37
C GLU A 7 -42.10 -0.50 -15.78
N ASN A 8 -42.22 -1.71 -15.21
CA ASN A 8 -43.41 -2.18 -14.52
C ASN A 8 -43.59 -1.64 -13.07
N GLY A 9 -42.82 -0.62 -12.68
CA GLY A 9 -42.85 0.01 -11.36
C GLY A 9 -42.15 -0.76 -10.23
N LYS A 10 -41.64 -1.98 -10.47
CA LYS A 10 -40.99 -2.78 -9.43
C LYS A 10 -39.52 -2.38 -9.22
N LEU A 11 -39.09 -2.32 -7.96
CA LEU A 11 -37.70 -2.06 -7.61
C LEU A 11 -36.83 -3.31 -7.83
N ILE A 12 -35.81 -3.21 -8.67
CA ILE A 12 -34.78 -4.23 -8.87
C ILE A 12 -33.49 -3.81 -8.14
N ARG A 13 -32.91 -4.74 -7.37
CA ARG A 13 -31.61 -4.57 -6.71
C ARG A 13 -30.62 -5.61 -7.20
N ILE A 14 -29.41 -5.19 -7.54
CA ILE A 14 -28.32 -6.07 -7.90
C ILE A 14 -27.78 -6.69 -6.61
N THR A 15 -28.15 -7.95 -6.37
CA THR A 15 -27.70 -8.78 -5.25
C THR A 15 -26.81 -9.90 -5.77
N HIS A 16 -26.03 -10.53 -4.89
CA HIS A 16 -25.11 -11.63 -5.24
C HIS A 16 -25.80 -12.88 -5.79
N HIS A 17 -27.13 -13.00 -5.64
CA HIS A 17 -27.92 -14.14 -6.08
C HIS A 17 -28.40 -14.02 -7.54
N LEU A 18 -28.20 -12.87 -8.20
CA LEU A 18 -28.59 -12.66 -9.58
C LEU A 18 -27.48 -13.07 -10.54
N THR A 19 -27.75 -14.09 -11.37
CA THR A 19 -26.79 -14.59 -12.36
C THR A 19 -26.63 -13.62 -13.54
N LYS A 20 -25.43 -13.58 -14.15
CA LYS A 20 -25.13 -12.76 -15.34
C LYS A 20 -26.15 -13.00 -16.46
N ARG A 21 -26.54 -14.25 -16.69
CA ARG A 21 -27.52 -14.65 -17.70
C ARG A 21 -28.91 -14.04 -17.46
N ARG A 22 -29.37 -14.04 -16.20
CA ARG A 22 -30.66 -13.42 -15.82
C ARG A 22 -30.62 -11.90 -15.99
N LEU A 23 -29.51 -11.27 -15.61
CA LEU A 23 -29.32 -9.83 -15.78
C LEU A 23 -29.18 -9.41 -17.26
N GLN A 24 -28.59 -10.25 -18.12
CA GLN A 24 -28.56 -10.02 -19.56
C GLN A 24 -29.96 -10.09 -20.18
N HIS A 25 -30.78 -11.06 -19.76
CA HIS A 25 -32.16 -11.16 -20.20
C HIS A 25 -32.96 -9.92 -19.77
N VAL A 26 -32.89 -9.55 -18.49
CA VAL A 26 -33.58 -8.37 -17.94
C VAL A 26 -33.09 -7.07 -18.59
N ARG A 27 -31.81 -6.96 -18.97
CA ARG A 27 -31.28 -5.82 -19.73
C ARG A 27 -31.87 -5.70 -21.14
N ALA A 28 -32.18 -6.82 -21.78
CA ALA A 28 -32.71 -6.85 -23.14
C ALA A 28 -34.23 -6.59 -23.19
N THR A 29 -34.94 -6.88 -22.09
CA THR A 29 -36.42 -6.86 -22.06
C THR A 29 -37.03 -5.75 -21.21
N CYS A 30 -36.23 -4.98 -20.46
CA CYS A 30 -36.74 -3.96 -19.55
C CYS A 30 -35.95 -2.67 -19.64
N LYS A 31 -36.65 -1.53 -19.57
CA LYS A 31 -36.06 -0.24 -19.22
C LYS A 31 -35.96 -0.08 -17.71
N PHE A 32 -34.96 0.69 -17.28
CA PHE A 32 -34.72 0.98 -15.87
C PHE A 32 -34.70 2.48 -15.64
N TYR A 33 -35.21 2.88 -14.48
CA TYR A 33 -35.29 4.25 -14.06
C TYR A 33 -34.63 4.41 -12.70
N CYS A 34 -33.95 5.52 -12.49
CA CYS A 34 -33.43 5.89 -11.19
C CYS A 34 -34.60 6.08 -10.20
N PRO A 35 -34.60 5.47 -9.00
CA PRO A 35 -35.66 5.67 -8.01
C PRO A 35 -35.72 7.11 -7.49
N GLU A 36 -34.61 7.85 -7.55
CA GLU A 36 -34.55 9.23 -7.05
C GLU A 36 -35.02 10.26 -8.09
N CYS A 37 -34.44 10.22 -9.30
CA CYS A 37 -34.73 11.25 -10.32
C CYS A 37 -35.66 10.78 -11.44
N ARG A 38 -36.07 9.50 -11.43
CA ARG A 38 -36.90 8.85 -12.47
C ARG A 38 -36.34 8.91 -13.90
N GLN A 39 -35.09 9.33 -14.08
CA GLN A 39 -34.42 9.32 -15.38
C GLN A 39 -33.94 7.92 -15.74
N GLU A 40 -33.82 7.67 -17.05
CA GLU A 40 -33.43 6.36 -17.58
C GLU A 40 -31.97 6.01 -17.23
N VAL A 41 -31.78 4.77 -16.77
CA VAL A 41 -30.49 4.19 -16.41
C VAL A 41 -30.25 2.89 -17.18
N GLN A 42 -29.00 2.66 -17.57
CA GLN A 42 -28.55 1.44 -18.24
C GLN A 42 -27.88 0.47 -17.26
N LEU A 43 -28.19 -0.82 -17.39
CA LEU A 43 -27.53 -1.88 -16.64
C LEU A 43 -26.17 -2.24 -17.26
N LYS A 44 -25.08 -1.93 -16.56
CA LYS A 44 -23.70 -2.24 -16.96
C LYS A 44 -23.27 -3.59 -16.37
N LEU A 45 -23.02 -4.56 -17.26
CA LEU A 45 -22.59 -5.92 -16.94
C LEU A 45 -21.12 -6.12 -17.34
N GLY A 46 -20.20 -5.44 -16.64
CA GLY A 46 -18.77 -5.53 -16.94
C GLY A 46 -18.19 -6.93 -16.65
N GLU A 47 -17.16 -7.33 -17.38
CA GLU A 47 -16.48 -8.63 -17.13
C GLU A 47 -15.58 -8.60 -15.89
N HIS A 48 -15.07 -7.42 -15.54
CA HIS A 48 -14.16 -7.21 -14.40
C HIS A 48 -14.69 -6.18 -13.37
N ARG A 49 -15.87 -5.59 -13.59
CA ARG A 49 -16.49 -4.58 -12.71
C ARG A 49 -17.82 -5.10 -12.19
N VAL A 50 -18.14 -4.77 -10.93
CA VAL A 50 -19.43 -5.11 -10.30
C VAL A 50 -20.58 -4.57 -11.15
N TYR A 51 -21.62 -5.38 -11.33
CA TYR A 51 -22.82 -4.98 -12.07
C TYR A 51 -23.49 -3.79 -11.39
N HIS A 52 -23.85 -2.78 -12.17
CA HIS A 52 -24.45 -1.55 -11.66
C HIS A 52 -25.35 -0.90 -12.72
N PHE A 53 -26.32 -0.11 -12.27
CA PHE A 53 -27.05 0.82 -13.12
C PHE A 53 -26.28 2.14 -13.22
N ALA A 54 -26.23 2.73 -14.40
CA ALA A 54 -25.60 4.01 -14.71
C ALA A 54 -26.55 4.87 -15.54
N HIS A 55 -26.61 6.18 -15.32
CA HIS A 55 -27.45 7.07 -16.13
C HIS A 55 -27.04 7.06 -17.60
N ILE A 56 -28.01 7.18 -18.51
CA ILE A 56 -27.77 7.28 -19.96
C ILE A 56 -27.30 8.69 -20.33
N GLN A 57 -27.89 9.72 -19.71
CA GLN A 57 -27.48 11.12 -19.81
C GLN A 57 -27.15 11.67 -18.41
N LEU A 58 -26.06 12.42 -18.28
CA LEU A 58 -25.59 13.00 -17.02
C LEU A 58 -26.33 14.31 -16.69
N THR A 59 -27.66 14.31 -16.70
CA THR A 59 -28.46 15.49 -16.33
C THR A 59 -28.93 15.40 -14.86
N ALA A 60 -28.63 16.46 -14.10
CA ALA A 60 -29.19 16.91 -12.82
C ALA A 60 -29.60 15.87 -11.75
N CYS A 61 -29.10 14.63 -11.79
CA CYS A 61 -29.31 13.66 -10.71
C CYS A 61 -28.24 13.86 -9.64
N SER A 62 -28.64 14.21 -8.41
CA SER A 62 -27.73 14.43 -7.27
C SER A 62 -26.82 13.22 -6.96
N LEU A 63 -27.27 12.00 -7.23
CA LEU A 63 -26.47 10.76 -7.14
C LEU A 63 -25.47 10.58 -8.30
N ALA A 64 -25.77 11.11 -9.49
CA ALA A 64 -24.84 11.07 -10.63
C ALA A 64 -23.80 12.19 -10.54
N ALA A 65 -24.21 13.37 -10.04
CA ALA A 65 -23.36 14.54 -9.85
C ALA A 65 -22.31 14.33 -8.74
N SER A 66 -22.61 13.51 -7.73
CA SER A 66 -21.65 13.16 -6.67
C SER A 66 -20.71 12.01 -7.04
N GLY A 67 -21.08 11.11 -7.96
CA GLY A 67 -20.26 9.95 -8.34
C GLY A 67 -19.97 8.97 -7.19
N GLU A 68 -20.54 9.18 -6.01
CA GLU A 68 -20.23 8.41 -4.81
C GLU A 68 -20.99 7.08 -4.76
N THR A 69 -20.32 6.04 -4.26
CA THR A 69 -20.95 4.73 -4.11
C THR A 69 -21.74 4.65 -2.80
N ALA A 70 -22.78 3.80 -2.74
CA ALA A 70 -23.50 3.53 -1.49
C ALA A 70 -22.55 3.06 -0.35
N TYR A 71 -21.45 2.40 -0.71
CA TYR A 71 -20.40 2.01 0.23
C TYR A 71 -19.68 3.22 0.84
N HIS A 72 -19.39 4.24 0.02
CA HIS A 72 -18.79 5.50 0.46
C HIS A 72 -19.72 6.23 1.44
N GLN A 73 -20.97 6.44 1.04
CA GLN A 73 -21.99 7.11 1.86
C GLN A 73 -22.22 6.40 3.20
N ALA A 74 -22.32 5.07 3.18
CA ALA A 74 -22.44 4.27 4.41
C ALA A 74 -21.20 4.44 5.32
N GLY A 75 -20.00 4.52 4.74
CA GLY A 75 -18.78 4.83 5.48
C GLY A 75 -18.84 6.15 6.22
N LYS A 76 -19.14 7.24 5.50
CA LYS A 76 -19.24 8.59 6.07
C LYS A 76 -20.26 8.66 7.21
N ALA A 77 -21.47 8.14 6.95
CA ALA A 77 -22.53 8.10 7.95
C ALA A 77 -22.13 7.32 9.20
N ARG A 78 -21.44 6.17 9.05
CA ARG A 78 -20.99 5.37 10.18
C ARG A 78 -19.81 5.99 10.93
N MET A 79 -18.91 6.70 10.26
CA MET A 79 -17.85 7.46 10.92
C MET A 79 -18.46 8.59 11.76
N LYS A 80 -19.42 9.35 11.21
CA LYS A 80 -20.17 10.37 11.97
C LYS A 80 -20.82 9.76 13.23
N ALA A 81 -21.55 8.65 13.07
CA ALA A 81 -22.23 8.00 14.18
C ALA A 81 -21.24 7.51 15.27
N TRP A 82 -20.10 6.96 14.87
CA TRP A 82 -19.05 6.56 15.81
C TRP A 82 -18.47 7.76 16.58
N LEU A 83 -18.21 8.87 15.91
CA LEU A 83 -17.68 10.10 16.53
C LEU A 83 -18.66 10.70 17.54
N ILE A 84 -19.96 10.74 17.20
CA ILE A 84 -21.01 11.14 18.16
C ILE A 84 -21.02 10.20 19.37
N GLN A 85 -20.89 8.89 19.15
CA GLN A 85 -20.89 7.90 20.23
C GLN A 85 -19.73 8.09 21.22
N ILE A 86 -18.60 8.63 20.78
CA ILE A 86 -17.46 8.95 21.66
C ILE A 86 -17.50 10.37 22.22
N GLY A 87 -18.62 11.08 22.05
CA GLY A 87 -18.86 12.39 22.67
C GLY A 87 -18.35 13.59 21.87
N LEU A 88 -18.08 13.43 20.58
CA LEU A 88 -17.63 14.52 19.70
C LEU A 88 -18.78 15.05 18.83
N ASP A 89 -18.60 16.25 18.25
CA ASP A 89 -19.57 16.87 17.33
C ASP A 89 -19.05 16.91 15.88
N PRO A 90 -19.21 15.81 15.11
CA PRO A 90 -18.73 15.72 13.74
C PRO A 90 -19.66 16.38 12.72
N VAL A 91 -19.09 17.17 11.82
CA VAL A 91 -19.77 17.80 10.68
C VAL A 91 -19.36 17.11 9.38
N LEU A 92 -20.36 16.59 8.64
CA LEU A 92 -20.14 15.99 7.32
C LEU A 92 -19.98 17.07 6.25
N GLU A 93 -19.05 16.85 5.32
CA GLU A 93 -18.89 17.65 4.10
C GLU A 93 -18.79 19.17 4.35
N LYS A 94 -18.22 19.57 5.49
CA LYS A 94 -18.00 20.98 5.83
C LYS A 94 -17.14 21.62 4.74
N TYR A 95 -17.65 22.68 4.12
CA TYR A 95 -16.89 23.42 3.13
C TYR A 95 -15.79 24.25 3.80
N VAL A 96 -14.55 24.01 3.39
CA VAL A 96 -13.36 24.73 3.86
C VAL A 96 -12.96 25.71 2.77
N SER A 97 -13.43 26.95 2.88
CA SER A 97 -13.35 27.95 1.81
C SER A 97 -11.92 28.34 1.45
N GLU A 98 -11.00 28.36 2.42
CA GLU A 98 -9.59 28.72 2.24
C GLU A 98 -8.89 27.81 1.23
N VAL A 99 -9.34 26.55 1.14
CA VAL A 99 -8.74 25.54 0.27
C VAL A 99 -9.72 24.93 -0.74
N GLN A 100 -10.96 25.44 -0.78
CA GLN A 100 -12.04 24.98 -1.65
C GLN A 100 -12.23 23.46 -1.61
N GLN A 101 -12.14 22.88 -0.41
CA GLN A 101 -12.28 21.44 -0.19
C GLN A 101 -13.48 21.13 0.70
N ARG A 102 -13.95 19.90 0.59
CA ARG A 102 -14.99 19.31 1.44
C ARG A 102 -14.44 17.98 1.96
N PRO A 103 -13.86 17.94 3.17
CA PRO A 103 -13.55 16.69 3.84
C PRO A 103 -14.82 15.91 4.10
N ASP A 104 -14.73 14.58 4.11
CA ASP A 104 -15.91 13.74 4.35
C ASP A 104 -16.48 13.96 5.75
N VAL A 105 -15.60 14.06 6.76
CA VAL A 105 -15.98 14.36 8.14
C VAL A 105 -14.98 15.34 8.74
N THR A 106 -15.46 16.40 9.39
CA THR A 106 -14.65 17.29 10.22
C THR A 106 -15.10 17.17 11.67
N VAL A 107 -14.16 17.22 12.61
CA VAL A 107 -14.46 17.04 14.04
C VAL A 107 -13.33 17.62 14.88
N THR A 108 -13.64 18.14 16.06
CA THR A 108 -12.65 18.67 17.01
C THR A 108 -12.57 17.75 18.22
N GLU A 109 -11.35 17.36 18.63
CA GLU A 109 -11.07 16.65 19.88
C GLU A 109 -9.92 17.36 20.60
N GLY A 110 -10.20 17.94 21.78
CA GLY A 110 -9.27 18.85 22.45
C GLY A 110 -8.96 20.08 21.57
N ASP A 111 -7.69 20.43 21.46
CA ASP A 111 -7.22 21.57 20.65
C ASP A 111 -6.97 21.23 19.17
N ILE A 112 -7.29 19.99 18.74
CA ILE A 112 -6.99 19.52 17.39
C ILE A 112 -8.27 19.43 16.57
N ASN A 113 -8.28 20.13 15.43
CA ASN A 113 -9.31 20.00 14.41
C ASN A 113 -8.90 18.93 13.41
N TYR A 114 -9.70 17.88 13.28
CA TYR A 114 -9.45 16.77 12.37
C TYR A 114 -10.31 16.86 11.12
N ALA A 115 -9.75 16.44 9.99
CA ALA A 115 -10.45 16.23 8.73
C ALA A 115 -10.24 14.78 8.29
N MET A 116 -11.28 13.97 8.38
CA MET A 116 -11.26 12.57 7.95
C MET A 116 -11.72 12.46 6.50
N GLU A 117 -10.97 11.68 5.72
CA GLU A 117 -11.19 11.42 4.29
C GLU A 117 -11.36 9.91 4.09
N PHE A 118 -12.54 9.48 3.62
CA PHE A 118 -12.90 8.07 3.43
C PHE A 118 -12.77 7.62 1.98
N GLN A 119 -11.54 7.41 1.53
CA GLN A 119 -11.26 7.14 0.13
C GLN A 119 -11.62 5.69 -0.30
N CYS A 120 -12.66 5.55 -1.11
CA CYS A 120 -13.12 4.26 -1.67
C CYS A 120 -12.78 4.02 -3.15
N ALA A 121 -12.32 5.06 -3.86
CA ALA A 121 -12.00 5.04 -5.28
C ALA A 121 -10.53 5.39 -5.54
N ASN A 122 -10.05 5.22 -6.78
CA ASN A 122 -8.71 5.70 -7.13
C ASN A 122 -8.67 7.24 -7.08
N ILE A 123 -7.59 7.76 -6.51
CA ILE A 123 -7.22 9.18 -6.51
C ILE A 123 -5.77 9.26 -7.01
N SER A 124 -5.43 10.29 -7.78
CA SER A 124 -4.04 10.49 -8.21
C SER A 124 -3.19 10.90 -7.01
N GLN A 125 -1.88 10.62 -7.05
CA GLN A 125 -0.99 11.06 -5.96
C GLN A 125 -0.93 12.58 -5.86
N GLN A 126 -1.01 13.29 -6.98
CA GLN A 126 -1.05 14.75 -7.01
C GLN A 126 -2.30 15.30 -6.31
N GLU A 127 -3.47 14.74 -6.61
CA GLU A 127 -4.72 15.16 -5.98
C GLU A 127 -4.73 14.84 -4.48
N LEU A 128 -4.27 13.64 -4.10
CA LEU A 128 -4.14 13.27 -2.70
C LEU A 128 -3.23 14.23 -1.92
N HIS A 129 -2.08 14.59 -2.50
CA HIS A 129 -1.15 15.55 -1.90
C HIS A 129 -1.78 16.94 -1.81
N LYS A 130 -2.40 17.44 -2.89
CA LYS A 130 -3.09 18.73 -2.92
C LYS A 130 -4.18 18.82 -1.85
N ARG A 131 -4.97 17.76 -1.68
CA ARG A 131 -5.99 17.67 -0.62
C ARG A 131 -5.35 17.73 0.76
N THR A 132 -4.40 16.83 1.01
CA THR A 132 -3.69 16.74 2.30
C THR A 132 -3.06 18.07 2.72
N GLU A 133 -2.32 18.73 1.82
CA GLU A 133 -1.67 20.02 2.11
C GLU A 133 -2.66 21.18 2.18
N GLY A 134 -3.79 21.11 1.48
CA GLY A 134 -4.88 22.06 1.65
C GLY A 134 -5.43 21.99 3.08
N LEU A 135 -5.81 20.81 3.53
CA LEU A 135 -6.36 20.62 4.89
C LEU A 135 -5.39 21.08 5.97
N LYS A 136 -4.10 20.72 5.85
CA LYS A 136 -3.06 21.19 6.79
C LYS A 136 -2.96 22.72 6.84
N ARG A 137 -2.97 23.40 5.69
CA ARG A 137 -2.93 24.87 5.62
C ARG A 137 -4.17 25.53 6.22
N ALA A 138 -5.31 24.85 6.19
CA ALA A 138 -6.54 25.29 6.85
C ALA A 138 -6.58 24.95 8.35
N GLY A 139 -5.47 24.50 8.95
CA GLY A 139 -5.41 24.14 10.38
C GLY A 139 -6.12 22.83 10.72
N LEU A 140 -6.41 21.99 9.72
CA LEU A 140 -7.03 20.69 9.88
C LEU A 140 -5.98 19.58 9.80
N TYR A 141 -6.00 18.66 10.76
CA TYR A 141 -5.19 17.45 10.74
C TYR A 141 -5.86 16.38 9.85
N PRO A 142 -5.28 16.02 8.70
CA PRO A 142 -5.89 15.06 7.79
C PRO A 142 -5.73 13.61 8.28
N ILE A 143 -6.84 12.86 8.30
CA ILE A 143 -6.88 11.42 8.57
C ILE A 143 -7.43 10.70 7.34
N TRP A 144 -6.53 10.04 6.59
CA TRP A 144 -6.92 9.23 5.44
C TRP A 144 -7.32 7.82 5.86
N ILE A 145 -8.53 7.41 5.49
CA ILE A 145 -9.07 6.07 5.75
C ILE A 145 -9.48 5.44 4.42
N ILE A 146 -8.98 4.25 4.16
CA ILE A 146 -9.26 3.53 2.91
C ILE A 146 -10.49 2.64 3.09
N GLY A 147 -11.40 2.62 2.12
CA GLY A 147 -12.48 1.64 2.10
C GLY A 147 -11.97 0.19 2.12
N ALA A 148 -12.51 -0.67 2.98
CA ALA A 148 -12.12 -2.08 3.01
C ALA A 148 -12.45 -2.84 1.71
N ASN A 149 -13.31 -2.29 0.84
CA ASN A 149 -13.49 -2.75 -0.54
C ASN A 149 -12.20 -2.65 -1.40
N ARG A 150 -11.20 -1.90 -0.95
CA ARG A 150 -9.87 -1.76 -1.57
C ARG A 150 -8.80 -2.64 -0.91
N PHE A 151 -9.14 -3.29 0.21
CA PHE A 151 -8.24 -4.14 0.96
C PHE A 151 -8.08 -5.50 0.28
N LYS A 152 -6.88 -5.78 -0.25
CA LYS A 152 -6.57 -7.04 -0.94
C LYS A 152 -5.57 -7.86 -0.14
N ARG A 153 -6.08 -8.80 0.65
CA ARG A 153 -5.29 -9.77 1.43
C ARG A 153 -5.03 -11.03 0.61
N LEU A 154 -3.76 -11.39 0.44
CA LEU A 154 -3.29 -12.58 -0.28
C LEU A 154 -3.04 -13.77 0.66
N SER A 155 -2.61 -13.49 1.89
CA SER A 155 -2.44 -14.46 2.97
C SER A 155 -2.55 -13.76 4.33
N SER A 156 -2.23 -14.45 5.43
CA SER A 156 -2.32 -13.93 6.80
C SER A 156 -1.72 -12.52 6.95
N GLN A 157 -0.50 -12.29 6.50
CA GLN A 157 0.16 -10.98 6.60
C GLN A 157 0.72 -10.51 5.26
N LEU A 158 0.19 -11.05 4.16
CA LEU A 158 0.59 -10.69 2.81
C LEU A 158 -0.54 -9.95 2.12
N PHE A 159 -0.25 -8.77 1.60
CA PHE A 159 -1.22 -7.86 1.01
C PHE A 159 -0.79 -7.42 -0.38
N SER A 160 -1.77 -6.97 -1.17
CA SER A 160 -1.51 -6.36 -2.46
C SER A 160 -1.89 -4.90 -2.48
N PHE A 161 -0.90 -4.03 -2.66
CA PHE A 161 -1.10 -2.59 -2.73
C PHE A 161 -1.23 -2.12 -4.18
N SER A 162 -1.93 -1.00 -4.32
CA SER A 162 -2.15 -0.25 -5.55
C SER A 162 -1.75 1.21 -5.33
N SER A 163 -1.82 2.05 -6.36
CA SER A 163 -1.36 3.45 -6.32
C SER A 163 -1.92 4.25 -5.14
N ILE A 164 -3.20 4.07 -4.81
CA ILE A 164 -3.85 4.75 -3.67
C ILE A 164 -3.20 4.40 -2.33
N HIS A 165 -2.87 3.12 -2.10
CA HIS A 165 -2.27 2.68 -0.84
C HIS A 165 -0.91 3.36 -0.63
N TRP A 166 -0.11 3.45 -1.70
CA TRP A 166 1.18 4.12 -1.68
C TRP A 166 1.05 5.63 -1.52
N GLY A 167 0.08 6.25 -2.20
CA GLY A 167 -0.19 7.67 -2.04
C GLY A 167 -0.54 8.01 -0.59
N ILE A 168 -1.47 7.26 0.02
CA ILE A 168 -1.89 7.50 1.41
C ILE A 168 -0.75 7.20 2.38
N LEU A 169 0.03 6.13 2.14
CA LEU A 169 1.20 5.81 2.96
C LEU A 169 2.21 6.97 2.95
N ARG A 170 2.45 7.61 1.79
CA ARG A 170 3.35 8.77 1.65
C ARG A 170 2.92 9.96 2.50
N GLN A 171 1.62 10.11 2.75
CA GLN A 171 1.07 11.19 3.58
C GLN A 171 0.86 10.76 5.04
N SER A 172 1.01 9.47 5.35
CA SER A 172 0.73 8.91 6.67
C SER A 172 1.84 9.21 7.66
N GLN A 173 1.47 9.40 8.93
CA GLN A 173 2.45 9.38 10.01
C GLN A 173 2.84 7.94 10.35
N LYS A 174 4.13 7.72 10.63
CA LYS A 174 4.68 6.42 11.09
C LYS A 174 4.46 5.24 10.11
N ASN A 175 4.27 5.53 8.81
CA ASN A 175 4.09 4.51 7.76
C ASN A 175 2.95 3.51 8.07
N LYS A 176 1.78 4.03 8.47
CA LYS A 176 0.59 3.24 8.79
C LYS A 176 -0.53 3.49 7.79
N LEU A 177 -1.31 2.45 7.48
CA LEU A 177 -2.55 2.57 6.73
C LEU A 177 -3.73 2.19 7.59
N ILE A 178 -4.79 3.00 7.52
CA ILE A 178 -6.05 2.75 8.19
C ILE A 178 -7.08 2.43 7.12
N PHE A 179 -7.79 1.33 7.28
CA PHE A 179 -8.94 0.98 6.48
C PHE A 179 -10.19 0.91 7.35
N TYR A 180 -11.35 1.08 6.73
CA TYR A 180 -12.64 0.93 7.42
C TYR A 180 -13.64 0.15 6.57
N CYS A 181 -14.33 -0.79 7.23
CA CYS A 181 -15.44 -1.54 6.64
C CYS A 181 -16.77 -1.07 7.24
N PRO A 182 -17.60 -0.32 6.49
CA PRO A 182 -18.90 0.17 6.98
C PRO A 182 -19.95 -0.92 7.19
N ILE A 183 -19.74 -2.10 6.62
CA ILE A 183 -20.64 -3.26 6.78
C ILE A 183 -20.35 -4.00 8.09
N GLN A 184 -19.06 -4.18 8.40
CA GLN A 184 -18.63 -4.93 9.58
C GLN A 184 -18.38 -4.01 10.79
N HIS A 185 -18.38 -2.69 10.61
CA HIS A 185 -18.06 -1.69 11.64
C HIS A 185 -16.68 -1.89 12.26
N ARG A 186 -15.69 -2.24 11.44
CA ARG A 186 -14.31 -2.51 11.87
C ARG A 186 -13.32 -1.62 11.15
N PHE A 187 -12.37 -1.11 11.93
CA PHE A 187 -11.12 -0.56 11.43
C PHE A 187 -10.10 -1.67 11.28
N ILE A 188 -9.28 -1.54 10.24
CA ILE A 188 -8.16 -2.43 9.95
C ILE A 188 -6.92 -1.54 9.85
N HIS A 189 -5.94 -1.78 10.71
CA HIS A 189 -4.66 -1.09 10.69
C HIS A 189 -3.63 -2.00 10.06
N LEU A 190 -2.88 -1.45 9.10
CA LEU A 190 -1.64 -2.03 8.63
C LEU A 190 -0.49 -1.14 9.08
N ASP A 191 0.48 -1.75 9.76
CA ASP A 191 1.73 -1.10 10.16
C ASP A 191 2.92 -2.05 9.90
N GLN A 192 4.14 -1.59 10.19
CA GLN A 192 5.38 -2.35 9.93
C GLN A 192 5.44 -2.87 8.49
N ILE A 193 5.11 -1.98 7.55
CA ILE A 193 4.98 -2.31 6.13
C ILE A 193 6.36 -2.55 5.53
N VAL A 194 6.61 -3.78 5.05
CA VAL A 194 7.83 -4.15 4.33
C VAL A 194 7.51 -4.65 2.92
N VAL A 195 8.30 -4.20 1.94
CA VAL A 195 7.99 -4.37 0.52
C VAL A 195 8.82 -5.51 -0.07
N PHE A 196 8.18 -6.63 -0.40
CA PHE A 196 8.87 -7.74 -1.06
C PHE A 196 8.93 -7.54 -2.59
N GLN A 197 7.78 -7.16 -3.16
CA GLN A 197 7.59 -6.82 -4.57
C GLN A 197 6.76 -5.53 -4.67
N PRO A 198 6.71 -4.87 -5.84
CA PRO A 198 6.07 -3.56 -5.98
C PRO A 198 4.60 -3.54 -5.52
N THR A 199 3.94 -4.70 -5.60
CA THR A 199 2.55 -4.93 -5.20
C THR A 199 2.38 -6.11 -4.23
N LYS A 200 3.46 -6.72 -3.68
CA LYS A 200 3.35 -7.71 -2.60
C LYS A 200 4.06 -7.23 -1.35
N ILE A 201 3.28 -7.02 -0.30
CA ILE A 201 3.68 -6.30 0.91
C ILE A 201 3.43 -7.22 2.09
N CYS A 202 4.41 -7.38 2.97
CA CYS A 202 4.16 -7.94 4.28
C CYS A 202 3.87 -6.79 5.25
N ALA A 203 2.82 -6.92 6.04
CA ALA A 203 2.47 -5.92 7.05
C ALA A 203 1.84 -6.62 8.25
N ALA A 204 2.05 -6.06 9.43
CA ALA A 204 1.30 -6.50 10.59
C ALA A 204 -0.11 -5.90 10.52
N ILE A 205 -1.10 -6.67 10.98
CA ILE A 205 -2.51 -6.33 10.83
C ILE A 205 -3.20 -6.35 12.19
N THR A 206 -3.95 -5.29 12.48
CA THR A 206 -4.81 -5.20 13.66
C THR A 206 -6.22 -4.86 13.22
N VAL A 207 -7.21 -5.63 13.67
CA VAL A 207 -8.62 -5.40 13.35
C VAL A 207 -9.36 -5.12 14.64
N ARG A 208 -10.03 -3.96 14.73
CA ARG A 208 -10.78 -3.55 15.92
C ARG A 208 -12.14 -2.97 15.53
N PRO A 209 -13.21 -3.21 16.32
CA PRO A 209 -14.46 -2.51 16.11
C PRO A 209 -14.29 -1.00 16.37
N ALA A 210 -15.13 -0.17 15.77
CA ALA A 210 -15.10 1.28 16.01
C ALA A 210 -15.24 1.63 17.51
N SER A 211 -16.06 0.87 18.25
CA SER A 211 -16.26 1.02 19.70
C SER A 211 -15.02 0.80 20.56
N ALA A 212 -13.95 0.19 20.01
CA ALA A 212 -12.68 0.04 20.73
C ALA A 212 -11.86 1.33 20.79
N TYR A 213 -12.19 2.33 19.98
CA TYR A 213 -11.54 3.63 19.97
C TYR A 213 -12.43 4.65 20.66
N ARG A 214 -12.02 5.09 21.85
CA ARG A 214 -12.71 6.13 22.63
C ARG A 214 -12.24 7.54 22.28
N HIS A 215 -11.09 7.65 21.60
CA HIS A 215 -10.47 8.89 21.16
C HIS A 215 -9.95 8.75 19.73
N LEU A 216 -9.87 9.85 18.97
CA LEU A 216 -9.26 9.84 17.63
C LEU A 216 -7.77 9.55 17.69
N THR A 217 -7.09 10.05 18.71
CA THR A 217 -5.67 9.74 18.94
C THR A 217 -5.40 8.25 19.09
N ALA A 218 -6.32 7.49 19.69
CA ALA A 218 -6.21 6.03 19.82
C ALA A 218 -6.32 5.31 18.46
N LEU A 219 -7.13 5.85 17.53
CA LEU A 219 -7.21 5.34 16.15
C LEU A 219 -5.85 5.50 15.44
N LEU A 220 -5.15 6.61 15.67
CA LEU A 220 -3.87 6.91 15.02
C LEU A 220 -2.68 6.15 15.65
N THR A 221 -2.73 5.89 16.96
CA THR A 221 -1.61 5.27 17.70
C THR A 221 -1.64 3.75 17.73
N ALA A 222 -2.79 3.13 17.42
CA ALA A 222 -2.96 1.67 17.42
C ALA A 222 -1.75 0.94 16.80
N SER A 223 -1.11 0.06 17.57
CA SER A 223 0.05 -0.73 17.16
C SER A 223 -0.28 -2.21 17.16
N SER A 224 0.31 -2.92 16.22
CA SER A 224 0.29 -4.38 16.16
C SER A 224 1.48 -5.02 16.90
N SER A 225 1.42 -6.36 17.07
CA SER A 225 2.53 -7.19 17.56
C SER A 225 3.52 -7.54 16.44
N LYS A 226 4.82 -7.50 16.76
CA LYS A 226 5.96 -7.70 15.83
C LYS A 226 6.16 -9.15 15.39
N ASP A 227 5.81 -10.12 16.23
CA ASP A 227 6.41 -11.47 16.15
C ASP A 227 5.94 -12.32 14.96
N LEU A 228 4.81 -11.96 14.32
CA LEU A 228 4.25 -12.76 13.22
C LEU A 228 4.83 -12.43 11.83
N LEU A 229 5.44 -11.25 11.65
CA LEU A 229 5.88 -10.76 10.33
C LEU A 229 7.02 -11.58 9.72
N HIS A 230 7.93 -12.08 10.57
CA HIS A 230 9.11 -12.84 10.15
C HIS A 230 8.71 -14.09 9.36
N ASN A 231 7.73 -14.84 9.87
CA ASN A 231 7.24 -16.06 9.23
C ASN A 231 6.66 -15.80 7.83
N GLN A 232 5.89 -14.72 7.68
CA GLN A 232 5.32 -14.38 6.37
C GLN A 232 6.40 -13.93 5.38
N TRP A 233 7.43 -13.19 5.84
CA TRP A 233 8.54 -12.78 5.01
C TRP A 233 9.37 -13.98 4.52
N LEU A 234 9.73 -14.91 5.43
CA LEU A 234 10.43 -16.15 5.08
C LEU A 234 9.64 -16.97 4.05
N ARG A 235 8.31 -17.05 4.18
CA ARG A 235 7.46 -17.70 3.17
C ARG A 235 7.54 -17.03 1.80
N CYS A 236 7.66 -15.70 1.74
CA CYS A 236 7.87 -14.99 0.47
C CYS A 236 9.21 -15.33 -0.16
N ILE A 237 10.29 -15.40 0.62
CA ILE A 237 11.61 -15.82 0.14
C ILE A 237 11.55 -17.27 -0.34
N GLN A 238 11.00 -18.18 0.46
CA GLN A 238 10.81 -19.59 0.09
C GLN A 238 10.05 -19.75 -1.23
N GLN A 239 8.95 -19.02 -1.41
CA GLN A 239 8.20 -19.02 -2.65
C GLN A 239 9.04 -18.51 -3.83
N PHE A 240 9.83 -17.45 -3.64
CA PHE A 240 10.73 -16.94 -4.67
C PHE A 240 11.79 -17.98 -5.07
N ARG A 241 12.37 -18.69 -4.09
CA ARG A 241 13.38 -19.73 -4.36
C ARG A 241 12.80 -20.94 -5.09
N GLN A 242 11.65 -21.43 -4.65
CA GLN A 242 11.04 -22.64 -5.24
C GLN A 242 10.37 -22.36 -6.59
N ARG A 243 9.73 -21.20 -6.72
CA ARG A 243 8.91 -20.82 -7.88
C ARG A 243 9.17 -19.37 -8.22
N PRO A 244 10.37 -19.05 -8.75
CA PRO A 244 10.68 -17.68 -9.15
C PRO A 244 9.65 -17.17 -10.17
N PRO A 245 9.36 -15.86 -10.19
CA PRO A 245 8.37 -15.31 -11.11
C PRO A 245 8.73 -15.65 -12.57
N ARG A 246 7.78 -16.25 -13.30
CA ARG A 246 7.97 -16.58 -14.74
C ARG A 246 8.18 -15.33 -15.57
N ILE A 247 7.41 -14.28 -15.28
CA ILE A 247 7.50 -12.98 -15.93
C ILE A 247 8.28 -12.05 -14.99
N LEU A 248 9.47 -11.68 -15.42
CA LEU A 248 10.35 -10.76 -14.70
C LEU A 248 10.21 -9.34 -15.24
N SER A 249 10.27 -8.36 -14.34
CA SER A 249 10.45 -6.96 -14.74
C SER A 249 11.83 -6.77 -15.38
N ASN A 250 12.02 -5.69 -16.14
CA ASN A 250 13.30 -5.41 -16.79
C ASN A 250 14.45 -5.31 -15.76
N GLU A 251 14.21 -4.71 -14.61
CA GLU A 251 15.17 -4.60 -13.51
C GLU A 251 15.55 -5.98 -12.96
N SER A 252 14.56 -6.87 -12.79
CA SER A 252 14.81 -8.24 -12.31
C SER A 252 15.57 -9.08 -13.35
N LYS A 253 15.29 -8.89 -14.65
CA LYS A 253 16.03 -9.54 -15.75
C LYS A 253 17.50 -9.11 -15.77
N ARG A 254 17.75 -7.80 -15.64
CA ARG A 254 19.11 -7.24 -15.57
C ARG A 254 19.86 -7.78 -14.35
N LEU A 255 19.23 -7.74 -13.17
CA LEU A 255 19.84 -8.28 -11.95
C LEU A 255 20.17 -9.77 -12.09
N ARG A 256 19.27 -10.57 -12.67
CA ARG A 256 19.52 -11.99 -12.92
C ARG A 256 20.77 -12.21 -13.76
N HIS A 257 20.98 -11.40 -14.80
CA HIS A 257 22.16 -11.48 -15.64
C HIS A 257 23.43 -11.12 -14.88
N ILE A 258 23.42 -10.02 -14.13
CA ILE A 258 24.53 -9.61 -13.24
C ILE A 258 24.93 -10.72 -12.27
N PHE A 259 23.95 -11.35 -11.60
CA PHE A 259 24.23 -12.43 -10.65
C PHE A 259 24.72 -13.71 -11.30
N TYR A 260 24.28 -13.99 -12.52
CA TYR A 260 24.80 -15.12 -13.29
C TYR A 260 26.26 -14.88 -13.70
N GLU A 261 26.57 -13.71 -14.27
CA GLU A 261 27.89 -13.42 -14.83
C GLU A 261 28.93 -13.09 -13.76
N HIS A 262 28.63 -12.17 -12.84
CA HIS A 262 29.60 -11.68 -11.87
C HIS A 262 29.72 -12.61 -10.64
N HIS A 263 28.63 -13.32 -10.29
CA HIS A 263 28.54 -14.07 -9.03
C HIS A 263 28.32 -15.58 -9.23
N GLN A 264 28.23 -16.06 -10.48
CA GLN A 264 27.97 -17.46 -10.82
C GLN A 264 26.76 -18.05 -10.05
N THR A 265 25.76 -17.19 -9.78
CA THR A 265 24.63 -17.50 -8.90
C THR A 265 23.34 -17.49 -9.70
N ALA A 266 22.66 -18.64 -9.75
CA ALA A 266 21.35 -18.70 -10.41
C ALA A 266 20.28 -17.95 -9.59
N PHE A 267 19.26 -17.44 -10.27
CA PHE A 267 18.25 -16.55 -9.69
C PHE A 267 17.54 -17.07 -8.42
N PRO A 268 17.19 -18.36 -8.29
CA PRO A 268 16.66 -18.91 -7.04
C PRO A 268 17.62 -18.88 -5.85
N PHE A 269 18.92 -18.81 -6.11
CA PHE A 269 19.98 -18.90 -5.10
C PHE A 269 20.58 -17.54 -4.75
N LEU A 270 19.87 -16.43 -5.07
CA LEU A 270 20.28 -15.10 -4.61
C LEU A 270 20.55 -15.10 -3.09
N PRO A 271 21.62 -14.42 -2.63
CA PRO A 271 22.01 -14.40 -1.22
C PRO A 271 20.92 -13.86 -0.31
N ALA A 272 20.85 -14.35 0.94
CA ALA A 272 19.92 -13.82 1.96
C ALA A 272 20.09 -12.31 2.19
N ALA A 273 21.31 -11.78 2.00
CA ALA A 273 21.61 -10.34 2.03
C ALA A 273 20.77 -9.48 1.06
N LEU A 274 20.13 -10.08 0.04
CA LEU A 274 19.24 -9.41 -0.90
C LEU A 274 17.76 -9.42 -0.47
N PHE A 275 17.46 -9.99 0.70
CA PHE A 275 16.10 -10.10 1.22
C PHE A 275 15.96 -9.52 2.63
N ILE A 276 16.79 -8.54 2.99
CA ILE A 276 16.69 -7.87 4.29
C ILE A 276 15.38 -7.05 4.32
N PRO A 277 14.42 -7.35 5.22
CA PRO A 277 13.17 -6.63 5.31
C PRO A 277 13.38 -5.27 5.99
N LEU A 278 13.14 -4.19 5.27
CA LEU A 278 13.28 -2.82 5.79
C LEU A 278 11.97 -2.05 5.64
N THR A 279 11.51 -1.42 6.71
CA THR A 279 10.31 -0.58 6.72
C THR A 279 10.51 0.72 5.96
N GLU A 280 11.73 1.26 5.97
CA GLU A 280 12.08 2.52 5.29
C GLU A 280 12.13 2.33 3.76
N ALA A 281 12.32 1.10 3.27
CA ALA A 281 12.48 0.79 1.86
C ALA A 281 11.18 0.91 1.03
N TYR A 282 10.08 1.40 1.61
CA TYR A 282 8.82 1.65 0.92
C TYR A 282 8.95 2.67 -0.22
N ILE A 283 10.00 3.50 -0.21
CA ILE A 283 10.35 4.45 -1.27
C ILE A 283 10.75 3.79 -2.58
N PHE A 284 11.12 2.50 -2.59
CA PHE A 284 11.48 1.78 -3.81
C PHE A 284 10.27 1.12 -4.45
N ALA A 285 10.09 1.33 -5.75
CA ALA A 285 9.13 0.62 -6.59
C ALA A 285 9.72 -0.66 -7.20
N SER A 286 11.03 -0.89 -7.08
CA SER A 286 11.66 -2.16 -7.45
C SER A 286 11.48 -3.24 -6.36
N PRO A 287 11.49 -4.54 -6.71
CA PRO A 287 11.54 -5.62 -5.73
C PRO A 287 12.72 -5.50 -4.76
N VAL A 288 12.59 -6.04 -3.54
CA VAL A 288 13.62 -5.93 -2.48
C VAL A 288 14.99 -6.41 -2.97
N TYR A 289 15.02 -7.57 -3.64
CA TYR A 289 16.24 -8.18 -4.14
C TYR A 289 16.90 -7.41 -5.28
N VAL A 290 16.17 -6.51 -5.95
CA VAL A 290 16.74 -5.70 -7.03
C VAL A 290 17.63 -4.61 -6.47
N TRP A 291 17.09 -3.71 -5.65
CA TRP A 291 17.87 -2.58 -5.15
C TRP A 291 18.98 -3.04 -4.19
N GLN A 292 18.70 -4.04 -3.34
CA GLN A 292 19.71 -4.66 -2.47
C GLN A 292 20.79 -5.37 -3.29
N GLY A 293 20.39 -6.02 -4.39
CA GLY A 293 21.30 -6.75 -5.27
C GLY A 293 22.28 -5.86 -6.02
N TYR A 294 21.88 -4.67 -6.47
CA TYR A 294 22.83 -3.72 -7.09
C TYR A 294 23.88 -3.23 -6.09
N LEU A 295 23.46 -2.90 -4.87
CA LEU A 295 24.41 -2.50 -3.81
C LEU A 295 25.33 -3.66 -3.42
N TYR A 296 24.77 -4.87 -3.33
CA TYR A 296 25.54 -6.10 -3.07
C TYR A 296 26.61 -6.32 -4.14
N ASP A 297 26.23 -6.31 -5.42
CA ASP A 297 27.16 -6.47 -6.55
C ASP A 297 28.28 -5.43 -6.50
N TRP A 298 27.91 -4.16 -6.28
CA TRP A 298 28.88 -3.08 -6.18
C TRP A 298 29.87 -3.29 -5.03
N MET A 299 29.40 -3.68 -3.84
CA MET A 299 30.26 -3.93 -2.68
C MET A 299 31.24 -5.07 -2.93
N ILE A 300 30.79 -6.15 -3.60
CA ILE A 300 31.65 -7.28 -3.95
C ILE A 300 32.71 -6.88 -4.98
N ARG A 301 32.33 -6.17 -6.05
CA ARG A 301 33.29 -5.69 -7.07
C ARG A 301 34.29 -4.66 -6.55
N LYS A 302 33.93 -3.92 -5.51
CA LYS A 302 34.80 -2.93 -4.86
C LYS A 302 35.56 -3.47 -3.64
N LYS A 303 35.42 -4.77 -3.32
CA LYS A 303 36.18 -5.41 -2.25
C LYS A 303 37.68 -5.20 -2.47
N GLY A 304 38.39 -4.78 -1.41
CA GLY A 304 39.83 -4.49 -1.47
C GLY A 304 40.21 -3.09 -2.01
N THR A 305 39.29 -2.36 -2.67
CA THR A 305 39.58 -1.02 -3.23
C THR A 305 39.39 0.13 -2.22
N GLY A 306 39.09 -0.19 -0.97
CA GLY A 306 38.80 0.76 0.10
C GLY A 306 37.53 0.42 0.89
N PRO A 307 37.21 1.21 1.92
CA PRO A 307 36.08 0.96 2.81
C PRO A 307 34.74 1.21 2.12
N VAL A 308 33.74 0.39 2.45
CA VAL A 308 32.33 0.67 2.17
C VAL A 308 31.87 1.73 3.18
N THR A 309 31.29 2.81 2.70
CA THR A 309 30.72 3.89 3.54
C THR A 309 29.30 4.20 3.08
N ILE A 310 28.50 4.77 3.99
CA ILE A 310 27.12 5.20 3.67
C ILE A 310 27.08 6.14 2.47
N GLN A 311 28.01 7.11 2.40
CA GLN A 311 28.09 8.06 1.29
C GLN A 311 28.35 7.38 -0.06
N ARG A 312 29.24 6.38 -0.11
CA ARG A 312 29.51 5.64 -1.36
C ARG A 312 28.29 4.81 -1.79
N LEU A 313 27.57 4.21 -0.85
CA LEU A 313 26.34 3.45 -1.13
C LEU A 313 25.20 4.36 -1.60
N ILE A 314 25.05 5.56 -1.03
CA ILE A 314 24.10 6.58 -1.51
C ILE A 314 24.45 7.00 -2.94
N LYS A 315 25.73 7.23 -3.24
CA LYS A 315 26.16 7.55 -4.61
C LYS A 315 25.82 6.42 -5.59
N GLU A 316 26.04 5.17 -5.19
CA GLU A 316 25.75 4.02 -6.04
C GLU A 316 24.25 3.81 -6.26
N ILE A 317 23.41 3.91 -5.22
CA ILE A 317 21.95 3.74 -5.42
C ILE A 317 21.38 4.87 -6.28
N ASN A 318 21.88 6.11 -6.13
CA ASN A 318 21.50 7.22 -6.98
C ASN A 318 21.90 7.00 -8.44
N ARG A 319 23.10 6.46 -8.68
CA ARG A 319 23.52 6.01 -10.03
C ARG A 319 22.52 4.99 -10.59
N CYS A 320 22.17 3.97 -9.81
CA CYS A 320 21.21 2.94 -10.23
C CYS A 320 19.82 3.51 -10.54
N VAL A 321 19.38 4.53 -9.80
CA VAL A 321 18.11 5.23 -10.09
C VAL A 321 18.20 6.01 -11.41
N GLN A 322 19.29 6.76 -11.63
CA GLN A 322 19.52 7.53 -12.86
C GLN A 322 19.60 6.64 -14.10
N THR A 323 20.25 5.48 -14.00
CA THR A 323 20.37 4.48 -15.09
C THR A 323 19.13 3.60 -15.25
N LYS A 324 18.05 3.85 -14.48
CA LYS A 324 16.79 3.09 -14.49
C LYS A 324 16.96 1.60 -14.13
N GLU A 325 18.03 1.28 -13.41
CA GLU A 325 18.31 -0.05 -12.84
C GLU A 325 17.46 -0.31 -11.59
N VAL A 326 17.19 0.75 -10.83
CA VAL A 326 16.30 0.78 -9.66
C VAL A 326 15.26 1.88 -9.87
N LYS A 327 14.02 1.63 -9.45
CA LYS A 327 12.93 2.61 -9.53
C LYS A 327 12.53 3.10 -8.16
N LEU A 328 12.46 4.41 -8.02
CA LEU A 328 11.78 5.07 -6.91
C LEU A 328 10.27 5.07 -7.14
N ARG A 329 9.52 5.04 -6.04
CA ARG A 329 8.06 5.02 -6.01
C ARG A 329 7.45 6.41 -6.06
N TYR A 330 8.14 7.39 -5.48
CA TYR A 330 7.72 8.78 -5.42
C TYR A 330 8.71 9.64 -6.21
N ALA A 331 8.22 10.70 -6.83
CA ALA A 331 9.07 11.64 -7.57
C ALA A 331 9.88 12.55 -6.62
N ASN A 332 9.37 12.78 -5.41
CA ASN A 332 9.94 13.68 -4.40
C ASN A 332 10.64 12.94 -3.26
N VAL A 333 11.26 11.80 -3.54
CA VAL A 333 12.10 11.10 -2.54
C VAL A 333 13.32 11.96 -2.24
N THR A 334 13.57 12.25 -0.96
CA THR A 334 14.69 13.09 -0.54
C THR A 334 15.98 12.28 -0.35
N ILE A 335 17.12 12.98 -0.29
CA ILE A 335 18.42 12.36 0.02
C ILE A 335 18.40 11.73 1.43
N GLU A 336 17.74 12.37 2.39
CA GLU A 336 17.67 11.86 3.77
C GLU A 336 16.88 10.55 3.85
N GLU A 337 15.78 10.42 3.10
CA GLU A 337 15.03 9.16 3.02
C GLU A 337 15.86 8.03 2.42
N ILE A 338 16.64 8.31 1.37
CA ILE A 338 17.56 7.32 0.80
C ILE A 338 18.61 6.94 1.84
N LYS A 339 19.19 7.92 2.53
CA LYS A 339 20.20 7.71 3.57
C LYS A 339 19.67 6.84 4.71
N GLU A 340 18.46 7.07 5.18
CA GLU A 340 17.79 6.22 6.18
C GLU A 340 17.72 4.76 5.73
N VAL A 341 17.27 4.50 4.49
CA VAL A 341 17.22 3.13 3.96
C VAL A 341 18.61 2.50 3.87
N ILE A 342 19.62 3.26 3.42
CA ILE A 342 20.99 2.76 3.29
C ILE A 342 21.59 2.44 4.66
N ILE A 343 21.35 3.29 5.68
CA ILE A 343 21.78 3.02 7.06
C ILE A 343 21.11 1.74 7.58
N SER A 344 19.79 1.61 7.44
CA SER A 344 19.06 0.41 7.84
C SER A 344 19.58 -0.85 7.12
N TYR A 345 19.90 -0.75 5.83
CA TYR A 345 20.44 -1.86 5.05
C TYR A 345 21.84 -2.26 5.52
N VAL A 346 22.74 -1.30 5.74
CA VAL A 346 24.10 -1.57 6.26
C VAL A 346 24.01 -2.23 7.64
N ASN A 347 23.15 -1.75 8.52
CA ASN A 347 22.92 -2.38 9.83
C ASN A 347 22.45 -3.84 9.68
N GLY A 348 21.53 -4.11 8.75
CA GLY A 348 21.10 -5.47 8.44
C GLY A 348 22.24 -6.35 7.91
N LEU A 349 23.09 -5.81 7.02
CA LEU A 349 24.25 -6.52 6.50
C LEU A 349 25.30 -6.82 7.57
N VAL A 350 25.50 -5.91 8.53
CA VAL A 350 26.38 -6.14 9.68
C VAL A 350 25.84 -7.26 10.57
N LYS A 351 24.53 -7.25 10.88
CA LYS A 351 23.88 -8.33 11.64
C LYS A 351 24.01 -9.70 10.96
N LEU A 352 23.87 -9.73 9.63
CA LEU A 352 24.10 -10.94 8.83
C LEU A 352 25.57 -11.37 8.71
N GLY A 353 26.52 -10.60 9.25
CA GLY A 353 27.96 -10.85 9.10
C GLY A 353 28.48 -10.66 7.67
N PHE A 354 27.72 -10.00 6.79
CA PHE A 354 28.15 -9.66 5.44
C PHE A 354 29.14 -8.50 5.44
N LEU A 355 28.87 -7.49 6.28
CA LEU A 355 29.79 -6.39 6.57
C LEU A 355 30.30 -6.50 8.01
N TYR A 356 31.51 -5.97 8.23
CA TYR A 356 32.01 -5.68 9.57
C TYR A 356 32.58 -4.26 9.60
N MET A 357 32.42 -3.57 10.73
CA MET A 357 32.91 -2.21 10.92
C MET A 357 34.40 -2.27 11.30
N THR A 358 35.26 -1.57 10.56
CA THR A 358 36.70 -1.49 10.85
C THR A 358 37.06 -0.25 11.65
N LYS A 359 36.34 0.85 11.40
CA LYS A 359 36.34 2.08 12.18
C LYS A 359 34.99 2.77 11.99
N GLU A 360 34.70 3.77 12.82
CA GLU A 360 33.42 4.48 12.77
C GLU A 360 33.07 4.94 11.34
N GLY A 361 31.91 4.51 10.84
CA GLY A 361 31.42 4.81 9.49
C GLY A 361 32.10 4.07 8.33
N HIS A 362 33.09 3.21 8.60
CA HIS A 362 33.82 2.45 7.59
C HIS A 362 33.60 0.94 7.76
N TYR A 363 33.17 0.30 6.69
CA TYR A 363 32.84 -1.12 6.67
C TYR A 363 33.68 -1.87 5.63
N GLN A 364 33.88 -3.16 5.83
CA GLN A 364 34.48 -4.05 4.84
C GLN A 364 33.61 -5.29 4.63
N VAL A 365 33.66 -5.83 3.41
CA VAL A 365 32.99 -7.08 3.06
C VAL A 365 33.77 -8.25 3.63
N THR A 366 33.09 -9.14 4.34
CA THR A 366 33.70 -10.33 4.94
C THR A 366 34.37 -11.22 3.89
N ALA A 367 35.55 -11.78 4.23
CA ALA A 367 36.36 -12.55 3.29
C ALA A 367 35.65 -13.82 2.78
N ASN A 368 34.90 -14.51 3.65
CA ASN A 368 34.36 -15.86 3.45
C ASN A 368 32.89 -15.92 2.98
N GLN A 369 32.51 -15.09 2.02
CA GLN A 369 31.19 -15.20 1.37
C GLN A 369 31.14 -16.46 0.49
N LYS A 370 30.74 -17.61 1.06
CA LYS A 370 30.56 -18.84 0.28
C LYS A 370 29.30 -18.72 -0.59
N PRO A 371 29.35 -19.04 -1.90
CA PRO A 371 28.16 -19.06 -2.74
C PRO A 371 27.15 -20.09 -2.24
N ILE A 372 25.86 -19.79 -2.36
CA ILE A 372 24.77 -20.70 -1.98
C ILE A 372 24.62 -21.74 -3.08
N ARG A 373 24.86 -23.02 -2.77
CA ARG A 373 24.85 -24.10 -3.77
C ARG A 373 23.62 -24.99 -3.71
N THR A 374 22.92 -25.00 -2.59
CA THR A 374 21.74 -25.86 -2.40
C THR A 374 20.55 -25.07 -1.86
N ALA A 375 19.34 -25.57 -2.13
CA ALA A 375 18.12 -24.98 -1.58
C ALA A 375 18.11 -25.05 -0.05
N ALA A 376 18.58 -26.15 0.54
CA ALA A 376 18.66 -26.31 2.00
C ALA A 376 19.59 -25.28 2.65
N GLU A 377 20.75 -25.02 2.03
CA GLU A 377 21.68 -23.98 2.48
C GLU A 377 21.05 -22.58 2.39
N ALA A 378 20.33 -22.30 1.29
CA ALA A 378 19.64 -21.03 1.11
C ALA A 378 18.62 -20.78 2.24
N LEU A 379 17.80 -21.79 2.54
CA LEU A 379 16.79 -21.72 3.60
C LEU A 379 17.40 -21.55 4.98
N LYS A 380 18.52 -22.23 5.26
CA LYS A 380 19.24 -22.07 6.52
C LYS A 380 19.77 -20.65 6.69
N ARG A 381 20.31 -20.05 5.62
CA ARG A 381 20.78 -18.65 5.65
C ARG A 381 19.65 -17.64 5.78
N ASP A 382 18.48 -17.90 5.18
CA ASP A 382 17.31 -17.01 5.32
C ASP A 382 16.82 -16.92 6.77
N ALA A 383 16.93 -18.01 7.55
CA ALA A 383 16.52 -18.01 8.96
C ALA A 383 17.29 -16.98 9.81
N PHE A 384 18.55 -16.69 9.46
CA PHE A 384 19.37 -15.68 10.14
C PHE A 384 18.99 -14.24 9.84
N LEU A 385 18.03 -13.96 8.95
CA LEU A 385 17.55 -12.59 8.70
C LEU A 385 16.91 -11.92 9.92
N PHE A 386 16.51 -12.72 10.91
CA PHE A 386 15.76 -12.27 12.09
C PHE A 386 16.41 -12.67 13.42
N HIS A 387 17.63 -13.18 13.38
CA HIS A 387 18.49 -13.45 14.54
C HIS A 387 19.57 -12.37 14.60
#